data_AF-A0A380ELC4-F1
#
_entry.id   AF-A0A380ELC4-F1
#
_cell.length_a   1.000
_cell.length_b   1.000
_cell.length_c   1.000
_cell.angle_alpha   90.00
_cell.angle_beta   90.00
_cell.angle_gamma   90.00
#
_symmetry.space_group_name_H-M   'P 1'
#
loop_
_entity.id
_entity.type
_entity.pdbx_description
1 polymer ?
#
loop_
_entity_poly.entity_id
_entity_poly.type
_entity_poly.pdbx_seq_one_letter_code
_entity_poly.pdbx_strand_id
1 'polypeptide(L)' 'MMRGFLVSEFANAFKEASEQLATWVQEGKIQSQVTIEDGFENAPHAFKNLFTGDNFGKQVIK' A
#
# COMPACT_ATOMS: atom_id res chain seq x y z
N MET A 1 -27.64 7.61 4.70
CA MET A 1 -26.71 7.42 5.84
C MET A 1 -25.36 7.01 5.28
N MET A 2 -24.26 7.58 5.79
CA MET A 2 -22.89 7.25 5.36
C MET A 2 -22.35 6.11 6.23
N ARG A 3 -21.69 5.11 5.63
CA ARG A 3 -21.05 3.99 6.34
C ARG A 3 -19.54 4.04 6.10
N GLY A 4 -18.76 3.87 7.16
CA GLY A 4 -17.31 3.71 7.06
C GLY A 4 -16.92 2.38 6.43
N PHE A 5 -15.71 2.30 5.88
CA PHE A 5 -15.16 1.07 5.32
C PHE A 5 -13.95 0.64 6.17
N LEU A 6 -14.04 -0.54 6.77
CA LEU A 6 -12.92 -1.18 7.46
C LEU A 6 -12.53 -2.42 6.67
N VAL A 7 -11.29 -2.47 6.17
CA VAL A 7 -10.77 -3.61 5.39
C VAL A 7 -10.97 -4.94 6.15
N SER A 8 -10.85 -4.92 7.47
CA SER A 8 -11.03 -6.09 8.32
C SER A 8 -12.45 -6.69 8.29
N GLU A 9 -13.48 -5.90 7.99
CA GLU A 9 -14.85 -6.39 7.82
C GLU A 9 -15.00 -7.30 6.58
N PHE A 10 -14.05 -7.22 5.65
CA PHE A 10 -14.03 -7.95 4.38
C PHE A 10 -12.89 -8.98 4.32
N ALA A 11 -12.39 -9.44 5.46
CA ALA A 11 -11.29 -10.41 5.55
C ALA A 11 -11.54 -11.67 4.69
N ASN A 12 -12.79 -12.13 4.59
CA ASN A 12 -13.16 -13.29 3.77
C ASN A 12 -12.91 -13.08 2.26
N ALA A 13 -12.94 -11.84 1.78
CA ALA A 13 -12.69 -11.49 0.39
C ALA A 13 -11.21 -11.18 0.10
N PHE A 14 -10.36 -11.14 1.14
CA PHE A 14 -8.98 -10.65 1.02
C PHE A 14 -8.14 -11.45 0.03
N LYS A 15 -8.28 -12.79 0.04
CA LYS A 15 -7.54 -13.68 -0.87
C LYS A 15 -7.93 -13.44 -2.33
N GLU A 16 -9.22 -13.49 -2.63
CA GLU A 16 -9.75 -13.28 -3.98
C GLU A 16 -9.37 -11.90 -4.52
N ALA A 17 -9.56 -10.86 -3.70
CA ALA A 17 -9.19 -9.50 -4.07
C ALA A 17 -7.69 -9.36 -4.34
N SER A 18 -6.83 -9.97 -3.52
CA SER A 18 -5.38 -9.93 -3.70
C SER A 18 -4.94 -10.60 -5.00
N GLU A 19 -5.53 -11.76 -5.33
CA GLU A 19 -5.25 -12.49 -6.57
C GLU A 19 -5.65 -11.66 -7.79
N GLN A 20 -6.85 -11.08 -7.78
CA GLN A 20 -7.33 -10.23 -8.87
C GLN A 20 -6.49 -8.96 -9.06
N LEU A 21 -6.14 -8.28 -7.95
CA LEU A 21 -5.27 -7.10 -7.99
C LEU A 21 -3.88 -7.45 -8.54
N ALA A 22 -3.32 -8.59 -8.16
CA ALA A 22 -2.04 -9.05 -8.69
C ALA A 22 -2.11 -9.30 -10.21
N THR A 23 -3.19 -9.92 -10.71
CA THR A 23 -3.42 -10.07 -12.15
C THR A 23 -3.46 -8.72 -12.84
N TRP A 24 -4.20 -7.74 -12.32
CA TRP A 24 -4.28 -6.42 -12.94
C TRP A 24 -2.95 -5.64 -12.93
N VAL A 25 -2.11 -5.85 -11.91
CA VAL A 25 -0.74 -5.33 -11.91
C VAL A 25 0.09 -5.98 -13.01
N GLN A 26 0.03 -7.31 -13.15
CA GLN A 26 0.76 -8.04 -14.20
C GLN A 26 0.30 -7.67 -15.61
N GLU A 27 -1.00 -7.42 -15.80
CA GLU A 27 -1.58 -6.95 -17.06
C GLU A 27 -1.31 -5.47 -17.34
N GLY A 28 -0.66 -4.73 -16.43
CA GLY A 28 -0.41 -3.30 -16.56
C GLY A 28 -1.64 -2.41 -16.41
N LYS A 29 -2.79 -2.97 -16.00
CA LYS A 29 -4.03 -2.23 -15.73
C LYS A 29 -3.94 -1.40 -14.45
N ILE A 30 -3.08 -1.80 -13.52
CA ILE A 30 -2.74 -1.05 -12.32
C ILE A 30 -1.25 -0.71 -12.37
N GLN A 31 -0.94 0.58 -12.28
CA GLN A 31 0.43 1.06 -12.08
C GLN A 31 0.68 1.22 -10.58
N SER A 32 1.63 0.47 -10.04
CA SER A 32 2.06 0.60 -8.64
C SER A 32 3.28 1.51 -8.54
N GLN A 33 3.22 2.50 -7.66
CA GLN A 33 4.36 3.35 -7.32
C GLN A 33 4.76 3.12 -5.87
N VAL A 34 6.06 2.98 -5.65
CA VAL A 34 6.64 2.73 -4.34
C VAL A 34 7.79 3.71 -4.11
N THR A 35 7.86 4.25 -2.90
CA THR A 35 9.05 4.93 -2.36
C THR A 35 9.76 3.92 -1.46
N ILE A 36 10.97 3.53 -1.83
CA ILE A 36 11.77 2.52 -1.11
C ILE A 36 12.85 3.24 -0.30
N GLU A 37 12.91 2.92 0.99
CA GLU A 37 13.98 3.33 1.90
C GLU A 37 14.75 2.07 2.32
N ASP A 38 16.08 2.04 2.13
CA ASP A 38 16.90 0.89 2.53
C ASP A 38 17.30 1.00 4.01
N GLY A 39 17.22 -0.09 4.77
CA GLY A 39 17.66 -0.15 6.16
C GLY A 39 16.52 0.12 7.16
N PHE A 40 16.34 -0.80 8.11
CA PHE A 40 15.31 -0.68 9.15
C PHE A 40 15.52 0.52 10.08
N GLU A 41 16.77 0.94 10.27
CA GLU A 41 17.15 2.15 11.00
C GLU A 41 16.50 3.42 10.45
N ASN A 42 16.11 3.42 9.17
CA ASN A 42 15.45 4.55 8.53
C ASN A 42 13.93 4.55 8.72
N ALA A 43 13.36 3.59 9.47
CA ALA A 43 11.93 3.54 9.75
C ALA A 43 11.36 4.85 10.35
N PRO A 44 12.04 5.55 11.29
CA PRO A 44 11.54 6.83 11.79
C PRO A 44 11.46 7.91 10.71
N HIS A 45 12.45 7.95 9.81
CA HIS A 45 12.46 8.87 8.66
C HIS A 45 11.33 8.54 7.68
N ALA A 46 11.25 7.27 7.25
CA ALA A 46 10.21 6.79 6.35
C ALA A 46 8.79 7.04 6.91
N PHE A 47 8.59 6.91 8.22
CA PHE A 47 7.31 7.21 8.87
C PHE A 47 6.98 8.70 8.84
N LYS A 48 7.96 9.58 9.03
CA LYS A 48 7.78 11.03 8.92
C LYS A 48 7.29 11.42 7.52
N ASN A 49 7.81 10.79 6.47
CA ASN A 49 7.45 11.09 5.09
C ASN A 49 5.94 10.95 4.81
N LEU A 50 5.26 10.04 5.52
CA LEU A 50 3.81 9.84 5.43
C LEU A 50 3.00 11.09 5.79
N PHE A 51 3.58 12.01 6.57
CA PHE A 51 2.91 13.22 7.06
C PHE A 51 3.42 14.51 6.41
N THR A 52 4.60 14.46 5.77
CA THR A 52 5.15 15.59 5.01
C THR A 52 4.76 15.55 3.54
N GLY A 53 4.34 14.39 3.03
CA GLY A 53 4.02 14.18 1.61
C GLY A 53 5.26 13.91 0.75
N ASP A 54 6.41 13.62 1.38
CA ASP A 54 7.67 13.35 0.67
C ASP A 54 7.68 11.97 -0.02
N ASN A 55 6.74 11.08 0.31
CA ASN A 55 6.60 9.80 -0.37
C ASN A 55 5.63 9.86 -1.56
N PHE A 56 6.04 9.24 -2.67
CA PHE A 56 5.16 8.98 -3.82
C PHE A 56 4.69 7.53 -3.78
N GLY A 57 3.36 7.35 -3.73
CA GLY A 57 2.77 6.03 -3.62
C GLY A 57 3.05 5.37 -2.26
N LYS A 58 3.30 4.06 -2.26
CA LYS A 58 3.50 3.28 -1.03
C LYS A 58 4.92 3.44 -0.49
N GLN A 59 5.06 3.90 0.74
CA GLN A 59 6.33 3.82 1.48
C GLN A 59 6.63 2.36 1.86
N VAL A 60 7.84 1.90 1.53
CA VAL A 60 8.37 0.56 1.83
C VAL A 60 9.77 0.70 2.41
N ILE A 61 10.09 -0.11 3.42
CA ILE A 61 11.44 -0.24 3.97
C ILE A 61 12.00 -1.59 3.51
N LYS A 62 13.23 -1.61 3.02
CA LYS A 62 13.91 -2.79 2.49
C LYS A 62 15.07 -3.24 3.36
#